data_AF-A0A4R4E3M8-F1
#
_entry.id   AF-A0A4R4E3M8-F1
#
_cell.length_a   1.000
_cell.length_b   1.000
_cell.length_c   1.000
_cell.angle_alpha   90.00
_cell.angle_beta   90.00
_cell.angle_gamma   90.00
#
_symmetry.space_group_name_H-M   'P 1'
#
loop_
_entity.id
_entity.type
_entity.pdbx_description
1 polymer ?
#
loop_
_entity_poly.entity_id
_entity_poly.type
_entity_poly.pdbx_seq_one_letter_code
_entity_poly.pdbx_strand_id
1 'polypeptide(L)'
;MNTVKRYFGLLWLLLAPALLLLLLSGAVTHIDVTGSKDINKPVPWIIIIAVFTPIAIGLAIFGWYAWKGDYDRLPEEVPPTGGSAR
;
A
#
# COMPACT_ATOMS: atom_id res chain seq x y z
N MET A 1 4.95 17.90 7.90
CA MET A 1 5.59 17.48 6.63
C MET A 1 5.30 18.47 5.51
N ASN A 2 6.15 18.56 4.48
CA ASN A 2 5.79 19.25 3.22
C ASN A 2 4.46 18.69 2.70
N THR A 3 3.53 19.56 2.31
CA THR A 3 2.18 19.22 1.80
C THR A 3 2.21 18.12 0.74
N VAL A 4 3.28 18.06 -0.06
CA VAL A 4 3.57 17.00 -1.04
C VAL A 4 3.49 15.59 -0.45
N LYS A 5 4.09 15.34 0.71
CA LYS A 5 4.10 14.00 1.32
C LYS A 5 2.70 13.57 1.77
N ARG A 6 1.86 14.52 2.20
CA ARG A 6 0.46 14.27 2.58
C ARG A 6 -0.41 13.91 1.37
N TYR A 7 -0.21 14.60 0.23
CA TYR A 7 -0.88 14.25 -1.02
C TYR A 7 -0.46 12.87 -1.54
N PHE A 8 0.81 12.49 -1.39
CA PHE A 8 1.25 11.12 -1.69
C PHE A 8 0.54 10.08 -0.83
N GLY A 9 0.37 10.33 0.46
CA GLY A 9 -0.43 9.45 1.34
C GLY A 9 -1.86 9.27 0.85
N LEU A 10 -2.52 10.36 0.44
CA LEU A 10 -3.87 10.31 -0.13
C LEU A 10 -3.92 9.55 -1.47
N LEU A 11 -2.91 9.74 -2.32
CA LEU A 11 -2.77 9.00 -3.58
C LEU A 11 -2.69 7.49 -3.31
N TRP A 12 -1.85 7.05 -2.38
CA TRP A 12 -1.72 5.64 -2.02
C TRP A 12 -2.98 5.06 -1.39
N LEU A 13 -3.69 5.85 -0.57
CA LEU A 13 -4.96 5.46 0.03
C LEU A 13 -6.03 5.14 -1.03
N LEU A 14 -6.09 5.90 -2.13
CA LEU A 14 -7.04 5.68 -3.22
C LEU A 14 -6.56 4.63 -4.22
N LEU A 15 -5.26 4.58 -4.48
CA LEU A 15 -4.67 3.66 -5.44
C LEU A 15 -4.79 2.20 -4.97
N ALA A 16 -4.61 1.95 -3.67
CA ALA A 16 -4.71 0.62 -3.09
C ALA A 16 -6.06 -0.10 -3.36
N PRO A 17 -7.23 0.47 -3.02
CA PRO A 17 -8.52 -0.15 -3.34
C PRO A 17 -8.78 -0.20 -4.84
N ALA A 18 -8.38 0.83 -5.60
CA ALA A 18 -8.53 0.82 -7.06
C ALA A 18 -7.77 -0.35 -7.71
N LEU A 19 -6.54 -0.63 -7.26
CA LEU A 19 -5.71 -1.70 -7.78
C LEU A 19 -6.29 -3.09 -7.46
N LEU A 20 -6.88 -3.26 -6.27
CA LEU A 20 -7.59 -4.50 -5.93
C LEU A 20 -8.85 -4.70 -6.77
N LEU A 21 -9.64 -3.64 -7.00
CA LEU A 21 -10.81 -3.72 -7.87
C LEU A 21 -10.44 -4.12 -9.30
N LEU A 22 -9.35 -3.55 -9.83
CA LEU A 22 -8.83 -3.90 -11.15
C LEU A 22 -8.35 -5.35 -11.23
N LEU A 23 -7.65 -5.84 -10.20
CA LEU A 23 -7.21 -7.24 -10.12
C LEU A 23 -8.39 -8.21 -10.06
N LEU A 24 -9.41 -7.91 -9.26
CA LEU A 24 -10.62 -8.73 -9.15
C LEU A 24 -11.41 -8.71 -10.46
N SER A 25 -11.58 -7.53 -11.06
CA SER A 25 -12.23 -7.39 -12.37
C SER A 25 -11.48 -8.19 -13.43
N GLY A 26 -10.15 -8.06 -13.48
CA GLY A 26 -9.28 -8.81 -14.38
C GLY A 26 -9.45 -10.32 -14.22
N ALA A 27 -9.46 -10.81 -12.99
CA ALA A 27 -9.65 -12.23 -12.68
C ALA A 27 -10.99 -12.74 -13.20
N VAL A 28 -12.08 -12.00 -12.99
CA VAL A 28 -13.41 -12.38 -13.49
C VAL A 28 -13.45 -12.41 -15.02
N THR A 29 -12.79 -11.48 -15.70
CA THR A 29 -12.78 -11.43 -17.18
C THR A 29 -11.84 -12.43 -17.84
N HIS A 30 -10.75 -12.82 -17.17
CA HIS A 30 -9.68 -13.61 -17.80
C HIS A 30 -9.59 -15.05 -17.31
N ILE A 31 -10.21 -15.40 -16.17
CA ILE A 31 -10.27 -16.79 -15.73
C ILE A 31 -11.25 -17.54 -16.64
N ASP A 32 -10.71 -18.44 -17.45
CA ASP A 32 -11.46 -19.40 -18.24
C ASP A 32 -11.05 -20.80 -17.80
N VAL A 33 -11.89 -21.42 -16.98
CA VAL A 33 -11.67 -22.77 -16.43
C VAL A 33 -11.56 -23.81 -17.54
N THR A 34 -12.25 -23.57 -18.67
CA THR A 34 -12.27 -24.44 -19.86
C THR A 34 -11.22 -24.05 -20.90
N GLY A 35 -10.57 -22.90 -20.74
CA GLY A 35 -9.61 -22.34 -21.67
C GLY A 35 -8.29 -23.10 -21.72
N SER A 36 -7.67 -23.11 -22.90
CA SER A 36 -6.40 -23.80 -23.17
C SER A 36 -5.15 -22.97 -22.85
N LYS A 37 -5.30 -21.65 -22.61
CA LYS A 37 -4.17 -20.76 -22.29
C LYS A 37 -3.87 -20.78 -20.79
N ASP A 38 -2.61 -20.95 -20.42
CA ASP A 38 -2.18 -21.02 -19.01
C ASP A 38 -2.51 -19.76 -18.19
N ILE A 39 -2.47 -18.57 -18.80
CA ILE A 39 -2.81 -17.31 -18.12
C ILE A 39 -4.29 -17.20 -17.74
N ASN A 40 -5.15 -17.99 -18.38
CA ASN A 40 -6.58 -18.03 -18.09
C ASN A 40 -6.90 -19.04 -16.98
N LYS A 41 -5.91 -19.79 -16.49
CA LYS A 41 -6.12 -20.70 -15.37
C LYS A 41 -6.29 -19.90 -14.06
N PRO A 42 -7.08 -20.43 -13.10
CA PRO A 42 -7.33 -19.73 -11.84
C PRO A 42 -6.09 -19.59 -10.95
N VAL A 43 -5.13 -20.53 -11.03
CA VAL A 43 -3.97 -20.58 -10.11
C VAL A 43 -3.09 -19.32 -10.16
N PRO A 44 -2.62 -18.84 -11.35
CA PRO A 44 -1.85 -17.59 -11.42
C PRO A 44 -2.60 -16.38 -10.83
N TRP A 45 -3.89 -16.24 -11.15
CA TRP A 45 -4.71 -15.12 -10.65
C TRP A 45 -4.87 -15.14 -9.13
N ILE A 46 -5.10 -16.31 -8.55
CA ILE A 46 -5.20 -16.47 -7.09
C ILE A 46 -3.90 -16.07 -6.40
N ILE A 47 -2.75 -16.47 -6.93
CA ILE A 47 -1.43 -16.11 -6.37
C ILE A 47 -1.22 -14.60 -6.42
N ILE A 48 -1.51 -13.97 -7.56
CA ILE A 48 -1.39 -12.51 -7.71
C ILE A 48 -2.29 -11.80 -6.70
N ILE A 49 -3.58 -12.13 -6.65
CA ILE A 49 -4.51 -11.50 -5.71
C ILE A 49 -4.05 -11.72 -4.26
N ALA A 50 -3.63 -12.93 -3.90
CA ALA A 50 -3.20 -13.26 -2.54
C ALA A 50 -1.98 -12.46 -2.09
N VAL A 51 -1.03 -12.18 -2.98
CA VAL A 51 0.18 -11.38 -2.67
C VAL A 51 -0.13 -9.88 -2.66
N PHE A 52 -0.89 -9.39 -3.63
CA PHE A 52 -1.17 -7.95 -3.75
C PHE A 52 -2.17 -7.44 -2.72
N THR A 53 -3.09 -8.28 -2.23
CA THR A 53 -4.08 -7.91 -1.19
C THR A 53 -3.46 -7.39 0.10
N PRO A 54 -2.56 -8.11 0.79
CA PRO A 54 -1.95 -7.61 2.03
C PRO A 54 -1.08 -6.37 1.79
N ILE A 55 -0.42 -6.26 0.62
CA ILE A 55 0.36 -5.07 0.26
C ILE A 55 -0.56 -3.85 0.10
N ALA A 56 -1.66 -4.00 -0.62
CA ALA A 56 -2.65 -2.93 -0.80
C ALA A 56 -3.28 -2.51 0.54
N ILE A 57 -3.60 -3.46 1.42
CA ILE A 57 -4.08 -3.14 2.78
C ILE A 57 -3.03 -2.32 3.55
N GLY A 58 -1.76 -2.73 3.52
CA GLY A 58 -0.67 -1.98 4.15
C GLY A 58 -0.54 -0.56 3.60
N LEU A 59 -0.61 -0.39 2.27
CA LEU A 59 -0.57 0.92 1.61
C LEU A 59 -1.79 1.80 1.95
N ALA A 60 -2.99 1.21 2.06
CA ALA A 60 -4.19 1.93 2.46
C ALA A 60 -4.07 2.43 3.91
N ILE A 61 -3.63 1.56 4.83
CA ILE A 61 -3.39 1.94 6.24
C ILE A 61 -2.33 3.03 6.33
N PHE A 62 -1.20 2.86 5.64
CA PHE A 62 -0.14 3.87 5.57
C PHE A 62 -0.66 5.21 5.04
N GLY A 63 -1.41 5.19 3.92
CA GLY A 63 -1.99 6.38 3.31
C GLY A 63 -2.97 7.10 4.24
N TRP A 64 -3.76 6.34 5.00
CA TRP A 64 -4.67 6.88 6.01
C TRP A 64 -3.92 7.61 7.13
N TYR A 65 -2.89 6.98 7.72
CA TYR A 65 -2.06 7.61 8.77
C TYR A 65 -1.31 8.84 8.26
N ALA A 66 -0.82 8.79 7.01
CA ALA A 66 -0.18 9.94 6.35
C ALA A 66 -1.16 11.09 6.09
N TRP A 67 -2.41 10.80 5.73
CA TRP A 67 -3.43 11.83 5.57
C TRP A 67 -3.81 12.50 6.90
N LYS A 68 -3.84 11.72 7.98
CA LYS A 68 -4.16 12.20 9.33
C LYS A 68 -3.05 13.07 9.96
N GLY A 69 -1.82 12.96 9.45
CA GLY A 69 -0.67 13.72 9.95
C GLY A 69 0.10 13.00 11.06
N ASP A 70 -0.17 11.70 11.27
CA ASP A 70 0.50 10.92 12.33
C ASP A 70 2.02 10.73 12.04
N TYR A 71 2.47 11.00 10.81
CA TYR A 71 3.89 11.04 10.42
C TYR A 71 4.53 12.45 10.47
N ASP A 72 3.81 13.47 10.94
CA ASP A 72 4.32 14.86 10.91
C ASP A 72 5.45 15.13 11.90
N ARG A 73 5.62 14.29 12.92
CA ARG A 73 6.65 14.43 13.96
C ARG A 73 7.47 13.15 14.03
N LEU A 74 8.73 13.22 13.61
CA LEU A 74 9.73 12.23 14.00
C LEU A 74 10.17 12.56 15.44
N PRO A 75 10.57 11.57 16.27
CA PRO A 75 11.14 11.85 17.58
C PRO A 75 12.31 12.82 17.39
N GLU A 76 12.30 13.94 18.13
CA GLU A 76 13.45 14.84 18.16
C GLU A 76 14.65 14.03 18.65
N GLU A 77 15.76 14.10 17.91
CA GLU A 77 17.03 13.54 18.36
C GLU A 77 17.32 14.15 19.74
N VAL A 78 17.31 13.32 20.78
CA VAL A 78 17.71 13.74 22.12
C VAL A 78 19.09 14.37 21.96
N PRO A 79 19.27 15.67 22.27
CA PRO A 79 20.58 16.30 22.16
C PRO A 79 21.56 15.47 23.00
N PRO A 80 22.79 15.19 22.53
CA PRO A 80 23.77 14.54 23.36
C PRO A 80 23.89 15.39 24.62
N THR A 81 23.56 14.79 25.77
CA THR A 81 23.67 15.43 27.07
C THR A 81 25.11 15.89 27.21
N GLY A 82 25.31 17.19 26.98
CA GLY A 82 26.59 17.85 27.14
C GLY A 82 27.10 17.51 28.53
N GLY A 83 28.30 16.94 28.57
CA GLY A 83 28.95 16.59 29.82
C GLY A 83 28.88 17.75 30.80
N SER A 84 28.53 17.40 32.03
CA SER A 84 28.79 18.15 33.25
C SER A 84 29.91 19.17 33.06
N ALA A 85 29.53 20.42 32.83
CA ALA A 85 30.43 21.54 33.09
C ALA A 85 30.65 21.54 34.61
N ARG A 86 31.93 21.50 34.97
CA ARG A 86 32.43 21.72 36.32
C ARG A 86 31.79 22.93 36.98
#